data_AF-A0A133VLB6-F1
#
_entry.id   AF-A0A133VLB6-F1
#
_cell.length_a   1.000
_cell.length_b   1.000
_cell.length_c   1.000
_cell.angle_alpha   90.00
_cell.angle_beta   90.00
_cell.angle_gamma   90.00
#
_symmetry.space_group_name_H-M   'P 1'
#
loop_
_entity.id
_entity.type
_entity.pdbx_description
1 polymer ?
#
loop_
_entity_poly.entity_id
_entity_poly.type
_entity_poly.pdbx_seq_one_letter_code
_entity_poly.pdbx_strand_id
1 'polypeptide(L)'
;ISGNPWINSKFKLRGYKAKKHFHKVEDVWNWGWSKNLGTVLPKKLCSAVSQEKKENPSKRFIVHYMQPHAPYLNLQNLKWESYWESHKQKNSEKKPRLPHKKINSWIWWKIVDLLGMERTSKIREVLNLPPLTLVTRALRKVGKDGLRKSYIENLETCLKSIANCNELNSENKEVIVTSDHGELLGEGKMWGHGFQKRLELVKVPWLEVHNTKVQVRSKNL
;
A
#
# COMPACT_ATOMS: atom_id res chain seq x y z
N ILE A 1 -2.22 14.03 5.45
CA ILE A 1 -2.46 12.81 6.27
C ILE A 1 -1.92 11.63 5.48
N SER A 2 -0.87 10.96 5.97
CA SER A 2 -0.14 9.96 5.17
C SER A 2 -0.17 8.57 5.80
N GLY A 3 -0.65 7.60 5.01
CA GLY A 3 -0.52 6.19 5.32
C GLY A 3 0.84 5.60 4.97
N ASN A 4 1.71 6.34 4.26
CA ASN A 4 2.98 5.84 3.75
C ASN A 4 4.17 6.67 4.32
N PRO A 5 5.24 6.02 4.86
CA PRO A 5 6.40 6.70 5.43
C PRO A 5 7.24 7.52 4.42
N TRP A 6 7.01 7.39 3.11
CA TRP A 6 7.70 8.22 2.11
C TRP A 6 7.29 9.69 2.19
N ILE A 7 6.07 9.97 2.66
CA ILE A 7 5.58 11.31 2.99
C ILE A 7 5.40 11.38 4.50
N ASN A 8 6.40 11.91 5.20
CA ASN A 8 6.44 11.91 6.67
C ASN A 8 6.98 13.20 7.30
N SER A 9 6.68 13.42 8.58
CA SER A 9 7.17 14.57 9.36
C SER A 9 8.51 14.33 10.07
N LYS A 10 8.91 13.06 10.22
CA LYS A 10 9.97 12.63 11.16
C LYS A 10 11.37 12.70 10.60
N PHE A 11 11.59 12.30 9.34
CA PHE A 11 12.92 12.15 8.76
C PHE A 11 12.98 12.51 7.27
N LYS A 12 14.19 12.75 6.78
CA LYS A 12 14.48 13.02 5.37
C LYS A 12 14.56 11.68 4.62
N LEU A 13 13.85 11.56 3.49
CA LEU A 13 13.93 10.39 2.63
C LEU A 13 14.36 10.80 1.22
N ARG A 14 15.46 10.22 0.74
CA ARG A 14 16.05 10.50 -0.61
C ARG A 14 16.12 11.99 -0.98
N GLY A 15 16.51 12.87 -0.06
CA GLY A 15 16.57 14.31 -0.35
C GLY A 15 15.34 15.10 0.14
N TYR A 16 14.18 14.46 0.22
CA TYR A 16 12.90 15.11 0.46
C TYR A 16 12.53 15.20 1.95
N LYS A 17 11.94 16.34 2.37
CA LYS A 17 11.43 16.58 3.73
C LYS A 17 10.00 17.14 3.65
N ALA A 18 8.99 16.27 3.74
CA ALA A 18 7.59 16.67 3.55
C ALA A 18 7.15 17.81 4.48
N LYS A 19 7.61 17.82 5.74
CA LYS A 19 7.30 18.90 6.70
C LYS A 19 7.70 20.32 6.29
N LYS A 20 8.53 20.48 5.25
CA LYS A 20 8.89 21.81 4.70
C LYS A 20 7.86 22.34 3.71
N HIS A 21 6.97 21.48 3.20
CA HIS A 21 6.03 21.81 2.11
C HIS A 21 4.56 21.81 2.58
N PHE A 22 4.28 21.20 3.72
CA PHE A 22 2.93 21.13 4.30
C PHE A 22 2.91 21.78 5.67
N HIS A 23 1.77 22.39 6.03
CA HIS A 23 1.54 22.94 7.36
C HIS A 23 1.73 21.88 8.45
N LYS A 24 1.18 20.68 8.24
CA LYS A 24 1.32 19.51 9.11
C LYS A 24 1.33 18.25 8.24
N VAL A 25 2.13 17.25 8.62
CA VAL A 25 2.09 15.91 8.04
C VAL A 25 1.73 14.93 9.15
N GLU A 26 0.50 14.45 9.12
CA GLU A 26 0.02 13.43 10.06
C GLU A 26 0.53 12.04 9.66
N ASP A 27 1.40 11.46 10.49
CA ASP A 27 2.14 10.21 10.24
C ASP A 27 1.31 8.97 10.63
N VAL A 28 0.18 8.73 9.95
CA VAL A 28 -0.71 7.59 10.24
C VAL A 28 0.02 6.25 10.08
N TRP A 29 1.02 6.18 9.21
CA TRP A 29 1.91 5.01 9.11
C TRP A 29 2.64 4.65 10.41
N ASN A 30 2.84 5.60 11.31
CA ASN A 30 3.56 5.39 12.57
C ASN A 30 2.66 4.80 13.67
N TRP A 31 1.42 5.28 13.80
CA TRP A 31 0.49 4.85 14.87
C TRP A 31 -0.66 3.96 14.39
N GLY A 32 -1.00 4.03 13.10
CA GLY A 32 -2.08 3.27 12.46
C GLY A 32 -1.65 1.94 11.85
N TRP A 33 -0.39 1.54 12.02
CA TRP A 33 0.15 0.30 11.46
C TRP A 33 -0.47 -0.95 12.09
N SER A 34 -1.06 -1.82 11.27
CA SER A 34 -1.50 -3.14 11.71
C SER A 34 -0.35 -4.15 11.58
N LYS A 35 0.23 -4.57 12.71
CA LYS A 35 1.21 -5.68 12.72
C LYS A 35 0.61 -6.96 12.12
N ASN A 36 -0.69 -7.17 12.35
CA ASN A 36 -1.42 -8.35 11.88
C ASN A 36 -1.70 -8.33 10.37
N LEU A 37 -1.63 -7.18 9.70
CA LEU A 37 -1.88 -7.10 8.26
C LEU A 37 -0.67 -6.60 7.46
N GLY A 38 0.35 -6.06 8.14
CA GLY A 38 1.56 -5.54 7.49
C GLY A 38 1.29 -4.27 6.67
N THR A 39 0.26 -3.51 7.00
CA THR A 39 -0.13 -2.27 6.33
C THR A 39 -0.87 -1.36 7.30
N VAL A 40 -1.01 -0.09 6.93
CA VAL A 40 -2.03 0.80 7.51
C VAL A 40 -3.38 0.45 6.89
N LEU A 41 -4.41 0.32 7.74
CA LEU A 41 -5.77 0.09 7.27
C LEU A 41 -6.41 1.41 6.79
N PRO A 42 -7.20 1.41 5.70
CA PRO A 42 -7.92 2.58 5.21
C PRO A 42 -8.70 3.34 6.28
N LYS A 43 -9.36 2.62 7.21
CA LYS A 43 -10.12 3.21 8.31
C LYS A 43 -9.29 4.08 9.25
N LYS A 44 -7.99 3.82 9.40
CA LYS A 44 -7.10 4.63 10.25
C LYS A 44 -6.87 6.02 9.66
N LEU A 45 -6.87 6.15 8.33
CA LEU A 45 -6.78 7.45 7.66
C LEU A 45 -8.04 8.28 7.94
N CYS A 46 -9.21 7.66 7.94
CA CYS A 46 -10.47 8.31 8.31
C CYS A 46 -10.47 8.84 9.75
N SER A 47 -10.02 8.03 10.71
CA SER A 47 -9.86 8.49 12.10
C SER A 47 -8.94 9.71 12.18
N ALA A 48 -7.84 9.71 11.42
CA ALA A 48 -6.92 10.84 11.36
C ALA A 48 -7.60 12.09 10.76
N VAL A 49 -8.37 11.94 9.68
CA VAL A 49 -9.12 13.07 9.08
C VAL A 49 -10.06 13.71 10.10
N SER A 50 -10.80 12.89 10.86
CA SER A 50 -11.72 13.36 11.89
C SER A 50 -11.02 14.24 12.94
N GLN A 51 -9.86 13.77 13.44
CA GLN A 51 -9.06 14.51 14.41
C GLN A 51 -8.46 15.79 13.81
N GLU A 52 -7.85 15.68 12.63
CA GLU A 52 -7.21 16.81 11.97
C GLU A 52 -8.19 17.92 11.58
N LYS A 53 -9.45 17.58 11.24
CA LYS A 53 -10.47 18.61 10.99
C LYS A 53 -10.82 19.43 12.24
N LYS A 54 -10.71 18.83 13.44
CA LYS A 54 -10.96 19.51 14.71
C LYS A 54 -9.78 20.39 15.13
N GLU A 55 -8.55 19.88 14.99
CA GLU A 55 -7.33 20.61 15.34
C GLU A 55 -6.97 21.68 14.31
N ASN A 56 -7.23 21.39 13.04
CA ASN A 56 -6.90 22.22 11.90
C ASN A 56 -8.16 22.49 11.06
N PRO A 57 -9.20 23.15 11.61
CA PRO A 57 -10.22 23.78 10.77
C PRO A 57 -9.51 24.81 9.87
N SER A 58 -10.09 25.59 8.97
CA SER A 58 -9.33 26.44 8.00
C SER A 58 -8.31 25.77 7.04
N LYS A 59 -7.71 24.60 7.33
CA LYS A 59 -6.73 23.95 6.45
C LYS A 59 -7.39 23.02 5.43
N ARG A 60 -6.71 22.83 4.29
CA ARG A 60 -7.03 21.83 3.26
C ARG A 60 -6.32 20.52 3.56
N PHE A 61 -6.91 19.41 3.12
CA PHE A 61 -6.39 18.07 3.44
C PHE A 61 -6.06 17.28 2.19
N ILE A 62 -4.89 16.64 2.20
CA ILE A 62 -4.55 15.55 1.28
C ILE A 62 -4.50 14.28 2.12
N VAL A 63 -5.31 13.29 1.75
CA VAL A 63 -5.39 11.98 2.39
C VAL A 63 -4.77 10.95 1.45
N HIS A 64 -3.63 10.42 1.86
CA HIS A 64 -2.74 9.62 1.03
C HIS A 64 -2.75 8.15 1.49
N TYR A 65 -3.54 7.33 0.78
CA TYR A 65 -3.78 5.92 1.08
C TYR A 65 -2.68 5.00 0.52
N MET A 66 -2.42 3.88 1.20
CA MET A 66 -1.50 2.81 0.73
C MET A 66 -2.21 1.75 -0.11
N GLN A 67 -3.38 1.30 0.34
CA GLN A 67 -4.11 0.23 -0.33
C GLN A 67 -4.66 0.77 -1.66
N PRO A 68 -4.62 -0.02 -2.75
CA PRO A 68 -4.88 -1.47 -2.78
C PRO A 68 -3.67 -2.41 -2.90
N HIS A 69 -2.43 -1.91 -2.95
CA HIS A 69 -1.25 -2.75 -3.20
C HIS A 69 -0.99 -3.79 -2.09
N ALA A 70 -0.14 -4.78 -2.35
CA ALA A 70 0.20 -5.81 -1.38
C ALA A 70 0.79 -5.21 -0.07
N PRO A 71 0.45 -5.71 1.14
CA PRO A 71 -0.18 -7.00 1.41
C PRO A 71 -1.67 -7.08 1.07
N TYR A 72 -2.08 -8.24 0.54
CA TYR A 72 -3.49 -8.53 0.26
C TYR A 72 -4.21 -8.97 1.52
N LEU A 73 -5.26 -8.24 1.91
CA LEU A 73 -5.96 -8.41 3.19
C LEU A 73 -6.66 -9.77 3.31
N ASN A 74 -7.01 -10.40 2.20
CA ASN A 74 -7.56 -11.76 2.15
C ASN A 74 -6.47 -12.86 2.18
N LEU A 75 -5.19 -12.49 2.07
CA LEU A 75 -4.04 -13.42 2.06
C LEU A 75 -3.13 -13.24 3.29
N GLN A 76 -3.70 -12.95 4.47
CA GLN A 76 -3.02 -12.57 5.72
C GLN A 76 -1.88 -13.52 6.15
N ASN A 77 -1.93 -14.79 5.75
CA ASN A 77 -0.91 -15.81 6.04
C ASN A 77 0.29 -15.79 5.08
N LEU A 78 0.35 -14.84 4.14
CA LEU A 78 1.47 -14.68 3.21
C LEU A 78 2.59 -13.79 3.74
N LYS A 79 2.52 -13.38 5.01
CA LYS A 79 3.59 -12.59 5.61
C LYS A 79 4.93 -13.31 5.54
N TRP A 80 5.92 -12.53 5.18
CA TRP A 80 7.30 -12.75 5.61
C TRP A 80 7.35 -12.42 7.11
N GLU A 81 7.93 -13.29 7.95
CA GLU A 81 8.45 -12.86 9.28
C GLU A 81 9.29 -11.61 9.01
N SER A 82 8.82 -10.47 9.49
CA SER A 82 8.89 -9.23 8.72
C SER A 82 10.31 -8.70 8.49
N TYR A 83 10.49 -7.97 7.39
CA TYR A 83 11.64 -7.09 7.14
C TYR A 83 11.83 -6.06 8.30
N TRP A 84 10.79 -5.84 9.12
CA TRP A 84 10.79 -5.01 10.31
C TRP A 84 11.17 -5.75 11.61
N GLU A 85 10.85 -7.05 11.75
CA GLU A 85 11.27 -7.89 12.89
C GLU A 85 12.75 -8.27 12.80
N SER A 86 13.26 -8.52 11.59
CA SER A 86 14.68 -8.73 11.33
C SER A 86 15.58 -7.54 11.70
N HIS A 87 15.01 -6.33 11.84
CA HIS A 87 15.72 -5.14 12.31
C HIS A 87 15.46 -4.80 13.79
N LYS A 88 14.64 -5.59 14.51
CA LYS A 88 14.47 -5.50 15.98
C LYS A 88 15.14 -6.64 16.74
N GLN A 89 15.32 -7.82 16.14
CA GLN A 89 16.02 -8.93 16.77
C GLN A 89 17.53 -8.86 16.52
N LYS A 90 18.22 -8.03 17.31
CA LYS A 90 19.67 -8.19 17.52
C LYS A 90 20.01 -9.13 18.66
N ASN A 91 19.04 -9.69 19.39
CA ASN A 91 19.25 -10.68 20.43
C ASN A 91 18.03 -11.62 20.55
N SER A 92 18.15 -12.84 20.03
CA SER A 92 17.55 -14.10 20.55
C SER A 92 17.48 -15.16 19.44
N GLU A 93 18.29 -16.20 19.61
CA GLU A 93 18.15 -17.56 19.06
C GLU A 93 18.12 -17.74 17.52
N LYS A 94 19.23 -18.32 17.03
CA LYS A 94 19.47 -18.68 15.62
C LYS A 94 18.49 -19.78 15.17
N LYS A 95 17.42 -19.42 14.45
CA LYS A 95 16.66 -20.42 13.65
C LYS A 95 17.59 -21.05 12.58
N PRO A 96 17.39 -22.34 12.21
CA PRO A 96 18.28 -23.03 11.28
C PRO A 96 18.19 -22.38 9.90
N ARG A 97 19.32 -21.88 9.40
CA ARG A 97 19.42 -21.34 8.04
C ARG A 97 19.53 -22.53 7.08
N LEU A 98 18.51 -22.74 6.25
CA LEU A 98 18.61 -23.65 5.10
C LEU A 98 19.78 -23.17 4.20
N PRO A 99 20.68 -24.07 3.75
CA PRO A 99 21.86 -23.71 2.98
C PRO A 99 21.49 -23.44 1.52
N HIS A 100 20.76 -22.35 1.26
CA HIS A 100 20.55 -21.91 -0.11
C HIS A 100 21.85 -21.28 -0.62
N LYS A 101 22.50 -21.97 -1.55
CA LYS A 101 23.61 -21.44 -2.36
C LYS A 101 23.23 -20.02 -2.80
N LYS A 102 24.04 -19.03 -2.40
CA LYS A 102 23.79 -17.60 -2.65
C LYS A 102 23.94 -17.28 -4.14
N ILE A 103 22.97 -17.68 -4.96
CA ILE A 103 22.81 -17.05 -6.27
C ILE A 103 22.50 -15.58 -5.99
N ASN A 104 23.39 -14.72 -6.47
CA ASN A 104 23.31 -13.29 -6.23
C ASN A 104 21.97 -12.76 -6.77
N SER A 105 21.26 -11.98 -5.95
CA SER A 105 19.89 -11.48 -6.21
C SER A 105 19.75 -10.82 -7.59
N TRP A 106 20.81 -10.16 -8.08
CA TRP A 106 20.82 -9.53 -9.40
C TRP A 106 20.63 -10.50 -10.57
N ILE A 107 21.07 -11.76 -10.45
CA ILE A 107 20.91 -12.78 -11.51
C ILE A 107 19.42 -13.07 -11.66
N TRP A 108 18.70 -13.20 -10.54
CA TRP A 108 17.27 -13.41 -10.56
C TRP A 108 16.52 -12.24 -11.18
N TRP A 109 16.95 -11.00 -10.95
CA TRP A 109 16.36 -9.83 -11.61
C TRP A 109 16.58 -9.83 -13.12
N LYS A 110 17.78 -10.22 -13.61
CA LYS A 110 17.99 -10.40 -15.05
C LYS A 110 17.09 -11.47 -15.68
N ILE A 111 16.85 -12.57 -14.94
CA ILE A 111 15.92 -13.61 -15.39
C ILE A 111 14.48 -13.08 -15.40
N VAL A 112 14.08 -12.26 -14.42
CA VAL A 112 12.78 -11.57 -14.41
C VAL A 112 12.64 -10.67 -15.62
N ASP A 113 13.67 -9.88 -15.96
CA ASP A 113 13.62 -8.98 -17.12
C ASP A 113 13.44 -9.76 -18.44
N LEU A 114 14.05 -10.95 -18.55
CA LEU A 114 13.95 -11.80 -19.74
C LEU A 114 12.62 -12.58 -19.84
N LEU A 115 12.22 -13.24 -18.75
CA LEU A 115 11.13 -14.23 -18.76
C LEU A 115 9.82 -13.69 -18.18
N GLY A 116 9.87 -12.55 -17.50
CA GLY A 116 8.79 -12.03 -16.68
C GLY A 116 8.73 -12.68 -15.30
N MET A 117 7.98 -12.01 -14.41
CA MET A 117 7.92 -12.37 -13.00
C MET A 117 7.21 -13.71 -12.76
N GLU A 118 6.18 -14.04 -13.55
CA GLU A 118 5.42 -15.29 -13.41
C GLU A 118 6.27 -16.53 -13.71
N ARG A 119 6.91 -16.56 -14.88
CA ARG A 119 7.76 -17.70 -15.29
C ARG A 119 8.93 -17.85 -14.34
N THR A 120 9.54 -16.74 -13.93
CA THR A 120 10.64 -16.75 -12.96
C THR A 120 10.17 -17.28 -11.61
N SER A 121 8.98 -16.90 -11.15
CA SER A 121 8.41 -17.40 -9.89
C SER A 121 8.22 -18.92 -9.93
N LYS A 122 7.70 -19.47 -11.05
CA LYS A 122 7.53 -20.91 -11.28
C LYS A 122 8.87 -21.65 -11.33
N ILE A 123 9.86 -21.15 -12.06
CA ILE A 123 11.21 -21.74 -12.10
C ILE A 123 11.79 -21.82 -10.70
N ARG A 124 11.71 -20.72 -9.94
CA ARG A 124 12.18 -20.68 -8.56
C ARG A 124 11.42 -21.65 -7.66
N GLU A 125 10.13 -21.86 -7.88
CA GLU A 125 9.32 -22.80 -7.13
C GLU A 125 9.74 -24.25 -7.38
N VAL A 126 9.95 -24.63 -8.65
CA VAL A 126 10.50 -25.95 -9.04
C VAL A 126 11.87 -26.19 -8.42
N LEU A 127 12.70 -25.15 -8.31
CA LEU A 127 14.01 -25.19 -7.65
C LEU A 127 13.94 -25.11 -6.12
N ASN A 128 12.75 -25.17 -5.52
CA ASN A 128 12.52 -25.03 -4.08
C ASN A 128 13.15 -23.76 -3.47
N LEU A 129 13.16 -22.65 -4.23
CA LEU A 129 13.66 -21.35 -3.79
C LEU A 129 12.52 -20.46 -3.26
N PRO A 130 12.80 -19.59 -2.26
CA PRO A 130 11.78 -18.70 -1.71
C PRO A 130 11.26 -17.69 -2.74
N PRO A 131 10.04 -17.17 -2.59
CA PRO A 131 9.54 -16.08 -3.43
C PRO A 131 10.42 -14.82 -3.29
N LEU A 132 10.51 -14.00 -4.35
CA LEU A 132 11.33 -12.78 -4.34
C LEU A 132 10.66 -11.63 -3.60
N THR A 133 9.34 -11.54 -3.69
CA THR A 133 8.49 -10.49 -3.11
C THR A 133 7.18 -11.07 -2.58
N LEU A 134 6.44 -10.28 -1.77
CA LEU A 134 5.08 -10.64 -1.34
C LEU A 134 4.15 -10.90 -2.54
N VAL A 135 4.33 -10.16 -3.62
CA VAL A 135 3.57 -10.32 -4.86
C VAL A 135 3.89 -11.66 -5.52
N THR A 136 5.16 -12.06 -5.65
CA THR A 136 5.50 -13.39 -6.19
C THR A 136 5.02 -14.53 -5.29
N ARG A 137 4.95 -14.31 -3.98
CA ARG A 137 4.37 -15.27 -3.04
C ARG A 137 2.86 -15.41 -3.24
N ALA A 138 2.16 -14.30 -3.44
CA ALA A 138 0.74 -14.30 -3.80
C ALA A 138 0.52 -14.99 -5.16
N LEU A 139 1.35 -14.70 -6.17
CA LEU A 139 1.27 -15.37 -7.48
C LEU A 139 1.38 -16.89 -7.36
N ARG A 140 2.28 -17.42 -6.52
CA ARG A 140 2.37 -18.87 -6.27
C ARG A 140 1.11 -19.42 -5.60
N LYS A 141 0.57 -18.70 -4.62
CA LYS A 141 -0.58 -19.18 -3.84
C LYS A 141 -1.90 -19.15 -4.60
N VAL A 142 -2.17 -18.09 -5.35
CA VAL A 142 -3.49 -17.83 -5.95
C VAL A 142 -3.47 -17.65 -7.47
N GLY A 143 -2.29 -17.71 -8.10
CA GLY A 143 -2.13 -17.44 -9.52
C GLY A 143 -2.39 -15.97 -9.89
N LYS A 144 -2.31 -15.67 -11.19
CA LYS A 144 -2.51 -14.32 -11.74
C LYS A 144 -3.91 -13.78 -11.47
N ASP A 145 -4.95 -14.60 -11.68
CA ASP A 145 -6.34 -14.16 -11.61
C ASP A 145 -6.79 -14.04 -10.15
N GLY A 146 -6.33 -14.94 -9.28
CA GLY A 146 -6.53 -14.81 -7.84
C GLY A 146 -5.80 -13.61 -7.25
N LEU A 147 -4.61 -13.25 -7.76
CA LEU A 147 -3.92 -12.04 -7.32
C LEU A 147 -4.68 -10.78 -7.73
N ARG A 148 -5.17 -10.71 -8.98
CA ARG A 148 -6.04 -9.61 -9.42
C ARG A 148 -7.30 -9.51 -8.57
N LYS A 149 -7.92 -10.64 -8.24
CA LYS A 149 -9.07 -10.68 -7.33
C LYS A 149 -8.71 -10.12 -5.94
N SER A 150 -7.60 -10.55 -5.36
CA SER A 150 -7.08 -10.03 -4.10
C SER A 150 -6.80 -8.52 -4.13
N TYR A 151 -6.29 -7.99 -5.24
CA TYR A 151 -6.11 -6.55 -5.43
C TYR A 151 -7.46 -5.82 -5.46
N ILE A 152 -8.44 -6.35 -6.20
CA ILE A 152 -9.81 -5.78 -6.26
C ILE A 152 -10.46 -5.79 -4.87
N GLU A 153 -10.35 -6.87 -4.10
CA GLU A 153 -10.89 -6.94 -2.74
C GLU A 153 -10.26 -5.91 -1.79
N ASN A 154 -8.95 -5.67 -1.91
CA ASN A 154 -8.27 -4.57 -1.20
C ASN A 154 -8.80 -3.20 -1.63
N LEU A 155 -8.96 -2.99 -2.94
CA LEU A 155 -9.50 -1.75 -3.49
C LEU A 155 -10.92 -1.49 -2.99
N GLU A 156 -11.80 -2.49 -3.05
CA GLU A 156 -13.16 -2.39 -2.51
C GLU A 156 -13.15 -2.07 -1.01
N THR A 157 -12.26 -2.69 -0.23
CA THR A 157 -12.13 -2.39 1.20
C THR A 157 -11.72 -0.94 1.41
N CYS A 158 -10.81 -0.42 0.59
CA CYS A 158 -10.39 0.97 0.65
C CYS A 158 -11.52 1.93 0.26
N LEU A 159 -12.20 1.66 -0.86
CA LEU A 159 -13.32 2.46 -1.35
C LEU A 159 -14.49 2.47 -0.38
N LYS A 160 -14.85 1.32 0.21
CA LYS A 160 -15.86 1.24 1.28
C LYS A 160 -15.46 2.08 2.48
N SER A 161 -14.18 2.07 2.87
CA SER A 161 -13.69 2.91 3.96
C SER A 161 -13.76 4.40 3.62
N ILE A 162 -13.52 4.79 2.37
CA ILE A 162 -13.62 6.18 1.91
C ILE A 162 -15.08 6.63 1.89
N ALA A 163 -15.97 5.82 1.30
CA ALA A 163 -17.40 6.11 1.19
C ALA A 163 -18.08 6.27 2.56
N ASN A 164 -17.69 5.46 3.55
CA ASN A 164 -18.23 5.52 4.91
C ASN A 164 -17.54 6.57 5.81
N CYS A 165 -16.61 7.34 5.26
CA CYS A 165 -15.83 8.34 5.96
C CYS A 165 -16.57 9.68 5.91
N ASN A 166 -17.59 9.86 6.75
CA ASN A 166 -18.38 11.10 6.79
C ASN A 166 -17.49 12.33 7.01
N GLU A 167 -16.34 12.16 7.66
CA GLU A 167 -15.37 13.21 7.90
C GLU A 167 -14.59 13.62 6.67
N LEU A 168 -14.71 12.95 5.52
CA LEU A 168 -14.22 13.49 4.25
C LEU A 168 -15.12 14.61 3.74
N ASN A 169 -16.44 14.53 3.99
CA ASN A 169 -17.39 15.57 3.59
C ASN A 169 -17.03 16.90 4.26
N SER A 170 -17.08 17.97 3.48
CA SER A 170 -16.58 19.27 3.89
C SER A 170 -17.44 20.36 3.28
N GLU A 171 -18.01 21.20 4.13
CA GLU A 171 -18.95 22.23 3.68
C GLU A 171 -18.27 23.35 2.87
N ASN A 172 -17.00 23.65 3.17
CA ASN A 172 -16.29 24.80 2.61
C ASN A 172 -14.78 24.54 2.37
N LYS A 173 -14.31 23.29 2.40
CA LYS A 173 -12.86 23.00 2.28
C LYS A 173 -12.58 21.82 1.38
N GLU A 174 -11.58 21.98 0.54
CA GLU A 174 -11.07 20.95 -0.35
C GLU A 174 -10.40 19.82 0.45
N VAL A 175 -10.92 18.60 0.27
CA VAL A 175 -10.29 17.35 0.70
C VAL A 175 -9.95 16.56 -0.55
N ILE A 176 -8.66 16.28 -0.74
CA ILE A 176 -8.17 15.41 -1.82
C ILE A 176 -7.87 14.04 -1.24
N VAL A 177 -8.42 13.01 -1.87
CA VAL A 177 -8.08 11.60 -1.60
C VAL A 177 -7.26 11.08 -2.77
N THR A 178 -6.09 10.52 -2.46
CA THR A 178 -5.14 9.99 -3.44
C THR A 178 -4.45 8.73 -2.91
N SER A 179 -3.72 8.06 -3.79
CA SER A 179 -2.87 6.90 -3.47
C SER A 179 -1.39 7.27 -3.50
N ASP A 180 -0.57 6.43 -2.88
CA ASP A 180 0.88 6.52 -2.84
C ASP A 180 1.60 6.09 -4.11
N HIS A 181 1.07 5.10 -4.82
CA HIS A 181 1.50 4.71 -6.15
C HIS A 181 0.45 3.84 -6.83
N GLY A 182 0.61 3.61 -8.13
CA GLY A 182 -0.14 2.55 -8.83
C GLY A 182 0.57 1.19 -8.75
N GLU A 183 0.00 0.15 -9.32
CA GLU A 183 0.49 -1.23 -9.20
C GLU A 183 0.37 -1.95 -10.55
N LEU A 184 1.38 -2.75 -10.91
CA LEU A 184 1.31 -3.62 -12.09
C LEU A 184 0.55 -4.90 -11.77
N LEU A 185 -0.37 -5.27 -12.66
CA LEU A 185 -1.25 -6.44 -12.57
C LEU A 185 -1.02 -7.38 -13.76
N GLY A 186 0.21 -7.43 -14.26
CA GLY A 186 0.68 -8.31 -15.34
C GLY A 186 1.16 -7.57 -16.58
N GLU A 187 1.02 -6.25 -16.65
CA GLU A 187 1.50 -5.44 -17.77
C GLU A 187 3.02 -5.63 -17.91
N GLY A 188 3.50 -5.87 -19.13
CA GLY A 188 4.92 -6.15 -19.36
C GLY A 188 5.44 -7.41 -18.65
N LYS A 189 4.57 -8.36 -18.28
CA LYS A 189 4.88 -9.58 -17.50
C LYS A 189 5.41 -9.28 -16.08
N MET A 190 5.15 -8.07 -15.59
CA MET A 190 5.55 -7.60 -14.28
C MET A 190 4.34 -7.48 -13.37
N TRP A 191 4.57 -7.69 -12.07
CA TRP A 191 3.54 -7.63 -11.06
C TRP A 191 4.05 -6.85 -9.86
N GLY A 192 3.16 -6.10 -9.24
CA GLY A 192 3.46 -5.26 -8.11
C GLY A 192 4.06 -3.92 -8.50
N HIS A 193 4.85 -3.33 -7.60
CA HIS A 193 5.67 -2.17 -7.89
C HIS A 193 7.16 -2.49 -7.73
N GLY A 194 7.96 -1.85 -8.58
CA GLY A 194 9.42 -1.80 -8.47
C GLY A 194 9.89 -0.37 -8.71
N PHE A 195 11.20 -0.15 -8.87
CA PHE A 195 11.75 1.17 -9.18
C PHE A 195 11.65 1.56 -10.66
N GLN A 196 10.74 0.92 -11.40
CA GLN A 196 10.59 1.12 -12.83
C GLN A 196 9.83 2.43 -13.10
N LYS A 197 10.25 3.17 -14.13
CA LYS A 197 9.54 4.36 -14.60
C LYS A 197 8.41 3.92 -15.51
N ARG A 198 7.25 3.62 -14.93
CA ARG A 198 6.05 3.18 -15.64
C ARG A 198 4.86 4.05 -15.29
N LEU A 199 4.05 4.40 -16.29
CA LEU A 199 2.89 5.26 -16.10
C LEU A 199 1.88 4.64 -15.14
N GLU A 200 1.71 3.32 -15.20
CA GLU A 200 0.82 2.55 -14.32
C GLU A 200 1.24 2.62 -12.84
N LEU A 201 2.51 2.94 -12.55
CA LEU A 201 3.03 3.07 -11.19
C LEU A 201 2.94 4.50 -10.64
N VAL A 202 2.81 5.52 -11.50
CA VAL A 202 2.79 6.93 -11.09
C VAL A 202 1.44 7.61 -11.31
N LYS A 203 0.59 7.05 -12.17
CA LYS A 203 -0.78 7.53 -12.39
C LYS A 203 -1.66 7.00 -11.26
N VAL A 204 -1.93 7.88 -10.30
CA VAL A 204 -2.76 7.59 -9.11
C VAL A 204 -4.10 8.31 -9.20
N PRO A 205 -5.17 7.81 -8.54
CA PRO A 205 -6.44 8.53 -8.45
C PRO A 205 -6.28 9.86 -7.74
N TRP A 206 -7.02 10.87 -8.22
CA TRP A 206 -7.15 12.18 -7.59
C TRP A 206 -8.63 12.47 -7.41
N LEU A 207 -9.15 12.20 -6.21
CA LEU A 207 -10.55 12.44 -5.88
C LEU A 207 -10.65 13.72 -5.06
N GLU A 208 -11.26 14.74 -5.66
CA GLU A 208 -11.68 15.94 -4.94
C GLU A 208 -13.05 15.68 -4.32
N VAL A 209 -13.11 15.74 -2.99
CA VAL A 209 -14.36 15.56 -2.24
C VAL A 209 -15.00 16.92 -2.05
N HIS A 210 -16.06 17.15 -2.82
CA HIS A 210 -16.93 18.33 -2.73
C HIS A 210 -18.20 17.99 -1.96
N ASN A 211 -18.85 19.00 -1.39
CA ASN A 211 -20.04 18.82 -0.57
C ASN A 211 -21.22 18.26 -1.41
N THR A 212 -21.46 16.94 -1.38
CA THR A 212 -22.73 16.40 -1.85
C THR A 212 -23.75 16.45 -0.73
N LYS A 213 -24.52 17.53 -0.64
CA LYS A 213 -25.85 17.45 -0.01
C LYS A 213 -26.68 16.46 -0.82
N VAL A 214 -26.68 15.19 -0.45
CA VAL A 214 -27.71 14.26 -0.92
C VAL A 214 -29.00 14.68 -0.22
N GLN A 215 -29.76 15.56 -0.85
CA GLN A 215 -31.16 15.77 -0.48
C GLN A 215 -31.91 14.49 -0.85
N VAL A 216 -32.20 13.64 0.13
CA VAL A 216 -33.25 12.63 -0.02
C VAL A 216 -34.57 13.38 -0.12
N ARG A 217 -35.03 13.64 -1.34
CA ARG A 217 -36.42 14.03 -1.57
C ARG A 217 -37.27 12.77 -1.42
N SER A 218 -37.91 12.59 -0.27
CA SER A 218 -39.03 11.67 -0.16
C SER A 218 -40.11 12.15 -1.13
N LYS A 219 -40.27 11.45 -2.26
CA LYS A 219 -41.51 11.55 -3.04
C LYS A 219 -42.56 10.79 -2.24
N ASN A 220 -43.39 11.54 -1.51
CA ASN A 220 -44.71 11.04 -1.17
C ASN A 220 -45.50 11.00 -2.47
N LEU A 221 -45.79 9.80 -2.97
CA LEU A 221 -46.93 9.45 -3.81
C LEU A 221 -47.46 8.11 -3.31
#